data_AF-A0A937PSP5-F1
#
_entry.id   AF-A0A937PSP5-F1
#
_cell.length_a   1.000
_cell.length_b   1.000
_cell.length_c   1.000
_cell.angle_alpha   90.00
_cell.angle_beta   90.00
_cell.angle_gamma   90.00
#
_symmetry.space_group_name_H-M   'P 1'
#
loop_
_entity.id
_entity.type
_entity.pdbx_description
1 polymer ?
#
loop_
_entity_poly.entity_id
_entity_poly.type
_entity_poly.pdbx_seq_one_letter_code
_entity_poly.pdbx_strand_id
1 'polypeptide(L)' 'MDCVTDIPKPPTRPADAHKGTAGLVLVVAGSRGMAGAAALVGNAALRGGAGLVQIATADAALDTVAGLA' A
#
# COMPACT_ATOMS: atom_id res chain seq x y z
N MET A 1 -26.84 -8.03 11.30
CA MET A 1 -25.43 -8.36 11.00
C MET A 1 -25.48 -9.02 9.64
N ASP A 2 -25.28 -8.22 8.59
CA ASP A 2 -25.55 -8.70 7.24
C ASP A 2 -24.37 -9.58 6.81
N CYS A 3 -24.69 -10.82 6.41
CA CYS A 3 -23.70 -11.77 5.94
C CYS A 3 -23.29 -11.38 4.53
N VAL A 4 -21.99 -11.17 4.28
CA VAL A 4 -21.46 -10.98 2.93
C VAL A 4 -21.48 -12.33 2.22
N THR A 5 -22.38 -12.48 1.23
CA THR A 5 -22.54 -13.72 0.46
C THR A 5 -21.82 -13.72 -0.87
N ASP A 6 -21.29 -12.58 -1.32
CA ASP A 6 -20.61 -12.46 -2.61
C ASP A 6 -19.38 -11.54 -2.50
N ILE A 7 -18.28 -11.95 -3.14
CA ILE A 7 -17.00 -11.23 -3.09
C ILE A 7 -16.73 -10.60 -4.46
N PRO A 8 -16.49 -9.28 -4.54
CA PRO A 8 -16.18 -8.64 -5.81
C PRO A 8 -14.93 -9.24 -6.46
N LYS A 9 -15.02 -9.56 -7.76
CA LYS A 9 -13.86 -10.01 -8.54
C LYS A 9 -12.89 -8.84 -8.74
N PRO A 10 -11.57 -9.02 -8.52
CA PRO A 10 -10.59 -7.97 -8.79
C PRO A 10 -10.50 -7.64 -10.29
N PRO A 11 -10.08 -6.42 -10.64
CA PRO A 11 -9.95 -5.99 -12.04
C PRO A 11 -8.92 -6.85 -12.79
N THR A 12 -9.22 -7.17 -14.05
CA THR A 12 -8.29 -7.90 -14.93
C THR A 12 -7.10 -7.04 -15.31
N ARG A 13 -5.90 -7.64 -15.32
CA ARG A 13 -4.67 -6.96 -15.70
C ARG A 13 -4.25 -7.37 -17.12
N PRO A 14 -4.06 -6.42 -18.05
CA PRO A 14 -3.55 -6.70 -19.40
C PRO A 14 -2.18 -7.41 -19.38
N ALA A 15 -1.86 -8.17 -20.42
CA ALA A 15 -0.57 -8.88 -20.51
C ALA A 15 0.63 -7.93 -20.68
N ASP A 16 0.40 -6.76 -21.27
CA ASP A 16 1.36 -5.66 -21.46
C ASP A 16 1.32 -4.62 -20.33
N ALA A 17 0.63 -4.93 -19.23
CA ALA A 17 0.51 -4.03 -18.09
C ALA A 17 1.87 -3.77 -17.42
N HIS A 18 2.03 -2.55 -16.91
CA HIS A 18 3.20 -2.14 -16.14
C HIS A 18 2.76 -1.53 -14.80
N LYS A 19 3.74 -1.11 -13.99
CA LYS A 19 3.52 -0.53 -12.65
C LYS A 19 2.56 0.66 -12.59
N GLY A 20 2.29 1.33 -13.72
CA GLY A 20 1.33 2.43 -13.80
C GLY A 20 -0.11 1.99 -14.07
N THR A 21 -0.30 0.80 -14.66
CA THR A 21 -1.62 0.28 -15.06
C THR A 21 -2.52 0.02 -13.85
N ALA A 22 -1.95 -0.41 -12.72
CA ALA A 22 -2.68 -0.61 -11.47
C ALA A 22 -2.69 0.62 -10.54
N GLY A 23 -2.24 1.77 -11.04
CA GLY A 23 -2.24 3.03 -10.30
C GLY A 23 -1.15 3.19 -9.25
N LEU A 24 -1.10 4.39 -8.69
CA LEU A 24 -0.22 4.81 -7.62
C LEU A 24 -1.03 5.02 -6.34
N VAL A 25 -0.57 4.44 -5.23
CA VAL A 25 -1.11 4.71 -3.89
C VAL A 25 -0.14 5.60 -3.13
N LEU A 26 -0.63 6.74 -2.65
CA LEU A 26 0.07 7.57 -1.68
C LEU A 26 -0.38 7.20 -0.27
N VAL A 27 0.56 6.78 0.57
CA VAL A 27 0.36 6.51 1.99
C VAL A 27 0.89 7.69 2.79
N VAL A 28 0.04 8.31 3.61
CA VAL A 28 0.46 9.34 4.57
C VAL A 28 0.31 8.75 5.97
N ALA A 29 1.41 8.22 6.50
CA ALA A 29 1.41 7.52 7.76
C ALA A 29 2.82 7.47 8.35
N GLY A 30 2.91 7.12 9.63
CA GLY A 30 4.17 7.02 10.34
C GLY A 30 4.53 8.30 11.09
N SER A 31 4.88 8.13 12.36
CA SER A 31 5.36 9.17 13.26
C SER A 31 6.38 8.58 14.22
N ARG A 32 6.96 9.40 15.09
CA ARG A 32 7.83 8.93 16.18
C ARG A 32 7.10 7.84 16.99
N GLY A 33 7.69 6.65 17.06
CA GLY A 33 7.10 5.48 17.74
C GLY A 33 6.04 4.70 16.96
N MET A 34 5.60 5.19 15.78
CA MET A 34 4.55 4.57 14.95
C MET A 34 5.00 4.31 13.51
N ALA A 35 6.31 4.25 13.24
CA ALA A 35 6.87 4.03 11.91
C ALA A 35 6.33 2.76 11.23
N GLY A 36 6.10 1.69 12.01
CA GLY A 36 5.56 0.43 11.49
C GLY A 36 4.20 0.55 10.82
N ALA A 37 3.38 1.54 11.20
CA ALA A 37 2.08 1.77 10.57
C ALA A 37 2.24 2.11 9.07
N ALA A 38 3.22 2.95 8.72
CA ALA A 38 3.46 3.33 7.33
C ALA A 38 3.95 2.15 6.48
N ALA A 39 4.88 1.35 7.03
CA ALA A 39 5.40 0.17 6.34
C ALA A 39 4.33 -0.91 6.13
N LEU A 40 3.51 -1.18 7.15
CA LEU A 40 2.43 -2.16 7.06
C LEU A 40 1.40 -1.78 5.99
N VAL A 41 0.97 -0.52 5.96
CA VAL A 41 0.03 -0.03 4.94
C VAL A 41 0.66 -0.07 3.55
N GLY A 42 1.92 0.33 3.41
CA GLY A 42 2.63 0.28 2.13
C GLY A 42 2.70 -1.14 1.55
N ASN A 43 3.08 -2.11 2.38
CA ASN A 43 3.11 -3.51 1.99
C ASN A 43 1.72 -4.10 1.71
N ALA A 44 0.71 -3.71 2.50
CA ALA A 44 -0.67 -4.11 2.26
C ALA A 44 -1.19 -3.56 0.92
N ALA A 45 -0.85 -2.32 0.56
CA ALA A 45 -1.24 -1.72 -0.72
C ALA A 45 -0.62 -2.47 -1.92
N LEU A 46 0.67 -2.81 -1.85
CA LEU A 46 1.34 -3.63 -2.88
C LEU A 46 0.67 -5.01 -2.99
N ARG A 47 0.41 -5.68 -1.85
CA ARG A 47 -0.29 -6.98 -1.84
C ARG A 47 -1.75 -6.89 -2.31
N GLY A 48 -2.40 -5.75 -2.08
CA GLY A 48 -3.74 -5.45 -2.58
C GLY A 48 -3.79 -5.18 -4.08
N GLY A 49 -2.63 -5.12 -4.74
CA GLY A 49 -2.52 -5.04 -6.19
C GLY A 49 -2.18 -3.66 -6.72
N ALA A 50 -1.82 -2.69 -5.87
CA ALA A 50 -1.28 -1.40 -6.31
C ALA A 50 -0.04 -1.60 -7.19
N GLY A 51 0.08 -0.81 -8.25
CA GLY A 51 1.23 -0.90 -9.15
C GLY A 51 2.46 -0.16 -8.63
N LEU A 52 2.23 0.94 -7.92
CA LEU A 52 3.23 1.75 -7.24
C LEU A 52 2.71 2.20 -5.88
N VAL A 53 3.61 2.31 -4.91
CA VAL A 53 3.32 2.87 -3.60
C VAL A 53 4.37 3.92 -3.25
N GLN A 54 3.91 5.09 -2.80
CA GLN A 54 4.76 6.14 -2.23
C GLN A 54 4.34 6.38 -0.79
N ILE A 55 5.31 6.48 0.12
CA ILE A 55 5.06 6.72 1.54
C ILE A 55 5.58 8.11 1.90
N ALA A 56 4.68 8.97 2.35
CA ALA A 56 5.00 10.22 3.02
C ALA A 56 4.89 9.98 4.54
N THR A 57 6.02 10.06 5.24
CA THR A 57 6.14 9.83 6.68
C THR A 57 6.90 10.98 7.34
N ALA A 58 6.81 11.09 8.66
CA ALA A 58 7.65 12.02 9.42
C ALA A 58 9.13 11.66 9.27
N ASP A 59 10.01 12.68 9.24
CA ASP A 59 11.47 12.51 9.10
C ASP A 59 12.04 11.55 10.14
N ALA A 60 11.61 11.67 11.39
CA ALA A 60 12.00 10.78 12.50
C ALA A 60 11.59 9.31 12.33
N ALA A 61 10.79 8.97 11.31
CA ALA A 61 10.37 7.63 10.96
C ALA A 61 10.90 7.15 9.60
N LEU A 62 11.60 7.99 8.82
CA LEU A 62 12.05 7.67 7.47
C LEU A 62 12.90 6.40 7.41
N ASP A 63 13.99 6.33 8.18
CA ASP A 63 14.91 5.18 8.14
C ASP A 63 14.24 3.87 8.55
N THR A 64 13.36 3.94 9.56
CA THR A 64 12.62 2.76 10.02
C THR A 64 11.63 2.29 8.95
N VAL A 65 10.94 3.21 8.27
CA VAL A 65 10.03 2.85 7.17
C VAL A 65 10.81 2.31 5.97
N ALA A 66 11.93 2.94 5.61
CA ALA A 66 12.77 2.55 4.48
C ALA A 66 13.42 1.17 4.68
N GLY A 67 13.77 0.79 5.91
CA GLY A 67 14.30 -0.54 6.23
C GLY A 67 13.25 -1.66 6.32
N LEU A 68 11.95 -1.33 6.25
CA LEU A 68 10.83 -2.26 6.42
C LEU A 68 10.01 -2.50 5.14
N ALA A 69 10.28 -1.72 4.09
CA ALA A 69 9.69 -1.86 2.76
C ALA A 69 10.50 -2.83 1.88
#